data_AF-A0ABD0R5E5-F1
#
_entry.id   AF-A0ABD0R5E5-F1
#
_cell.length_a   1.000
_cell.length_b   1.000
_cell.length_c   1.000
_cell.angle_alpha   90.00
_cell.angle_beta   90.00
_cell.angle_gamma   90.00
#
_symmetry.space_group_name_H-M   'P 1'
#
loop_
_entity.id
_entity.type
_entity.pdbx_description
1 polymer ?
#
loop_
_entity_poly.entity_id
_entity_poly.type
_entity_poly.pdbx_seq_one_letter_code
_entity_poly.pdbx_strand_id
1 'polypeptide(L)' 'MGHPPLEFSDCYSDSPDFRERLKCYENELEKTNKFLKDVIKDGNNVINTIK' A
#
# COMPACT_ATOMS: atom_id res chain seq x y z
N MET A 1 7.50 -6.61 3.51
CA MET A 1 8.08 -5.36 4.05
C MET A 1 9.58 -5.52 4.10
N GLY A 2 10.30 -4.84 3.21
CA GLY A 2 11.76 -4.99 3.09
C GLY A 2 12.32 -4.51 1.74
N HIS A 3 11.58 -3.69 1.00
CA HIS A 3 12.11 -3.07 -0.22
C HIS A 3 13.09 -1.95 0.18
N PRO A 4 14.18 -1.75 -0.58
CA PRO A 4 15.06 -0.62 -0.38
C PRO A 4 14.30 0.69 -0.62
N PRO A 5 14.68 1.78 0.09
CA PRO A 5 14.00 3.06 -0.04
C PRO A 5 13.96 3.57 -1.49
N LEU A 6 12.90 4.31 -1.81
CA LEU A 6 12.81 5.05 -3.06
C LEU A 6 13.61 6.35 -2.93
N GLU A 7 14.76 6.41 -3.59
CA GLU A 7 15.65 7.56 -3.54
C GLU A 7 15.27 8.63 -4.58
N PHE A 8 15.40 9.91 -4.22
CA PHE A 8 15.10 11.02 -5.13
C PHE A 8 16.05 11.07 -6.34
N SER A 9 17.31 10.68 -6.16
CA SER A 9 18.28 10.58 -7.26
C SER A 9 17.84 9.58 -8.33
N ASP A 10 17.30 8.43 -7.91
CA ASP A 10 16.84 7.38 -8.81
C ASP A 10 15.56 7.79 -9.55
N CYS A 11 14.70 8.55 -8.86
CA CYS A 11 13.50 9.14 -9.44
C CYS A 11 13.84 10.10 -10.60
N TYR A 12 14.88 10.92 -10.44
CA TYR A 12 15.31 11.85 -11.49
C TYR A 12 15.76 11.14 -12.77
N SER A 13 16.51 10.04 -12.63
CA SER A 13 16.97 9.25 -13.79
C SER A 13 15.89 8.37 -14.41
N ASP A 14 14.78 8.17 -13.71
CA ASP A 14 13.62 7.38 -14.13
C ASP A 14 13.98 5.99 -14.71
N SER A 15 14.88 5.27 -14.03
CA SER A 15 15.39 4.00 -14.54
C SER A 15 14.30 2.90 -14.54
N PRO A 16 14.39 1.90 -15.43
CA PRO A 16 13.48 0.75 -15.43
C PRO A 16 13.41 0.06 -14.07
N ASP A 17 14.56 -0.10 -13.39
CA ASP A 17 14.64 -0.74 -12.07
C ASP A 17 13.93 0.11 -11.00
N PHE A 18 14.04 1.44 -11.06
CA PHE A 18 13.31 2.34 -10.15
C PHE A 18 11.80 2.21 -10.37
N ARG A 19 11.34 2.17 -11.63
CA ARG A 19 9.93 1.99 -11.98
C ARG A 19 9.36 0.67 -11.49
N GLU A 20 10.13 -0.42 -11.58
CA GLU A 20 9.71 -1.71 -11.05
C GLU A 20 9.56 -1.67 -9.51
N ARG A 21 10.55 -1.08 -8.80
CA ARG A 21 10.44 -0.88 -7.35
C ARG A 21 9.24 -0.01 -6.98
N LEU A 22 9.05 1.11 -7.67
CA LEU A 22 7.92 2.02 -7.45
C LEU A 22 6.58 1.27 -7.59
N LYS A 23 6.42 0.47 -8.64
CA LYS A 23 5.22 -0.35 -8.88
C LYS A 23 4.96 -1.36 -7.76
N CYS A 24 6.01 -1.96 -7.19
CA CYS A 24 5.87 -2.84 -6.02
C CYS A 24 5.27 -2.09 -4.82
N TYR A 25 5.75 -0.89 -4.52
CA TYR A 25 5.21 -0.05 -3.45
C TYR A 25 3.77 0.40 -3.72
N GLU A 26 3.43 0.80 -4.94
CA GLU A 26 2.06 1.16 -5.31
C GLU A 26 1.09 -0.03 -5.10
N ASN A 27 1.50 -1.24 -5.49
CA ASN A 27 0.70 -2.44 -5.27
C ASN A 27 0.55 -2.78 -3.78
N GLU A 28 1.60 -2.62 -2.96
CA GLU A 28 1.52 -2.81 -1.51
C GLU A 28 0.61 -1.77 -0.85
N LEU A 29 0.66 -0.52 -1.32
CA LEU A 29 -0.21 0.55 -0.87
C LEU A 29 -1.69 0.23 -1.15
N GLU A 30 -2.00 -0.23 -2.37
CA GLU A 30 -3.37 -0.62 -2.76
C GLU A 30 -3.90 -1.76 -1.88
N LYS A 31 -3.08 -2.81 -1.67
CA LYS A 31 -3.43 -3.93 -0.78
C LYS A 31 -3.68 -3.47 0.66
N THR A 32 -2.83 -2.59 1.18
CA THR A 32 -2.98 -2.05 2.54
C THR A 32 -4.24 -1.20 2.65
N ASN A 33 -4.53 -0.37 1.64
CA ASN A 33 -5.74 0.45 1.61
C ASN A 33 -7.00 -0.41 1.65
N LYS A 34 -7.06 -1.45 0.81
CA LYS A 34 -8.16 -2.41 0.79
C LYS A 34 -8.31 -3.10 2.15
N PHE A 35 -7.22 -3.62 2.71
CA PHE A 35 -7.23 -4.28 4.01
C PHE A 35 -7.78 -3.37 5.11
N LEU A 36 -7.34 -2.10 5.18
CA LEU A 36 -7.85 -1.14 6.16
C LEU A 36 -9.35 -0.88 6.00
N LYS A 37 -9.83 -0.72 4.77
CA LYS A 37 -11.26 -0.54 4.48
C LYS A 37 -12.09 -1.74 4.91
N ASP A 38 -11.60 -2.95 4.63
CA ASP A 38 -12.27 -4.20 5.01
C ASP A 38 -12.33 -4.34 6.54
N VAL A 39 -11.23 -4.06 7.26
CA VAL A 39 -11.21 -4.07 8.74
C VAL A 39 -12.19 -3.06 9.33
N ILE A 40 -12.24 -1.83 8.79
CA ILE A 40 -13.19 -0.81 9.25
C ILE A 40 -14.63 -1.28 9.03
N LYS A 41 -14.93 -1.84 7.85
CA LYS A 41 -16.25 -2.36 7.51
C LYS A 41 -16.66 -3.49 8.46
N ASP A 42 -15.77 -4.45 8.69
CA ASP A 42 -16.04 -5.59 9.57
C ASP A 42 -16.23 -5.15 11.02
N GLY A 43 -15.43 -4.21 11.51
CA GLY A 43 -15.62 -3.60 12.83
C GLY A 43 -16.97 -2.92 12.99
N ASN A 44 -17.42 -2.16 11.99
CA ASN A 44 -18.75 -1.55 11.99
C ASN A 44 -19.88 -2.59 11.97
N ASN A 45 -19.72 -3.68 11.21
CA ASN A 45 -20.70 -4.77 11.18
C ASN A 45 -20.85 -5.42 12.56
N VAL A 46 -19.73 -5.73 13.23
CA VAL A 46 -19.74 -6.30 14.59
C VAL A 46 -20.45 -5.37 15.57
N ILE A 47 -20.10 -4.07 15.57
CA ILE A 47 -20.76 -3.08 16.45
C ILE A 47 -22.26 -3.02 16.18
N ASN A 48 -22.69 -3.05 14.92
CA ASN A 48 -24.10 -2.99 14.55
C ASN A 48 -24.87 -4.27 14.91
N THR A 49 -24.22 -5.43 14.96
CA THR A 49 -24.85 -6.68 15.42
C THR A 49 -25.03 -6.71 16.95
N ILE A 50 -24.20 -5.99 17.69
CA ILE A 50 -24.25 -5.94 19.17
C ILE A 50 -25.25 -4.89 19.68
N LYS A 51 -25.54 -3.84 18.88
CA LYS A 51 -26.55 -2.81 19.19
C LYS A 51 -27.97 -3.32 19.00
#